data_AF-A0A9W9HW53-F1
#
_entry.id   AF-A0A9W9HW53-F1
#
_cell.length_a   1.000
_cell.length_b   1.000
_cell.length_c   1.000
_cell.angle_alpha   90.00
_cell.angle_beta   90.00
_cell.angle_gamma   90.00
#
_symmetry.space_group_name_H-M   'P 1'
#
loop_
_entity.id
_entity.type
_entity.pdbx_description
1 polymer ?
#
loop_
_entity_poly.entity_id
_entity_poly.type
_entity_poly.pdbx_seq_one_letter_code
_entity_poly.pdbx_strand_id
1 'polypeptide(L)'
;MTSCVSSDSELSGVPGDARSTKSRVLETGAAMTQDFTPIKQICAHLNAFHVYANDPTRCVEANHYCTHLTEDVRQCLIYDSPGPNARLLGVEYMVSPRIFATLPPAERRLWHTHEFEVKSGLLIMPTPKAVPTAAWEAAETAEMQDIAPIYGKTYHMWQVDRGDPVPMGPPQLMGSFTSPESVKAAHPGGLDGLLQGRDERFGVNYREKAKKRENIEAVEKHSGHALAVQHMERLLRSALRVSPGAVGRLALNGAGVFCACTLVWEHLITIQSSEGPSMYPTFNPRGDWLLISRRHANGKDIQVGDIVRFNHPNFLGMHSAKRVLGMPGDFVCRDPPYSTGAGKQSDMIQVPEGHVFLVGDNLPWSRDSRNFGPVPLGLINGKIVARVWPPSKMEWVRNTMQPAQLD
;
A
#
# COMPACT_ATOMS: atom_id res chain seq x y z
N MET A 1 22.27 4.36 18.65
CA MET A 1 23.20 3.72 17.71
C MET A 1 22.48 2.51 17.16
N THR A 2 21.85 2.64 16.00
CA THR A 2 21.12 1.54 15.36
C THR A 2 22.05 0.96 14.32
N SER A 3 22.75 -0.12 14.67
CA SER A 3 23.55 -0.92 13.73
C SER A 3 22.61 -1.81 12.91
N CYS A 4 22.96 -2.07 11.64
CA CYS A 4 22.26 -3.08 10.85
C CYS A 4 22.22 -4.42 11.60
N VAL A 5 21.02 -5.03 11.66
CA VAL A 5 20.79 -6.24 12.45
C VAL A 5 20.96 -7.47 11.55
N SER A 6 21.93 -8.32 11.88
CA SER A 6 21.99 -9.70 11.37
C SER A 6 21.23 -10.61 12.34
N SER A 7 20.13 -11.23 11.91
CA SER A 7 19.35 -12.12 12.78
C SER A 7 19.88 -13.56 12.70
N ASP A 8 20.81 -13.91 13.59
CA ASP A 8 21.28 -15.28 13.80
C ASP A 8 20.45 -15.98 14.88
N SER A 9 19.19 -16.31 14.61
CA SER A 9 18.44 -17.11 15.58
C SER A 9 17.50 -18.16 14.99
N GLU A 10 17.76 -19.41 15.37
CA GLU A 10 16.77 -20.46 15.39
C GLU A 10 15.60 -20.04 16.30
N LEU A 11 14.46 -19.67 15.71
CA LEU A 11 13.18 -19.34 16.36
C LEU A 11 13.17 -18.20 17.40
N SER A 12 14.30 -17.63 17.79
CA SER A 12 14.34 -16.64 18.89
C SER A 12 13.79 -15.29 18.45
N GLY A 13 12.48 -15.10 18.56
CA GLY A 13 11.84 -13.80 18.33
C GLY A 13 10.44 -13.86 17.72
N VAL A 14 9.97 -15.02 17.28
CA VAL A 14 8.58 -15.18 16.81
C VAL A 14 7.69 -15.60 18.00
N PRO A 15 6.61 -14.86 18.32
CA PRO A 15 5.74 -15.15 19.45
C PRO A 15 4.86 -16.38 19.17
N GLY A 16 4.58 -17.16 20.23
CA GLY A 16 3.69 -18.32 20.21
C GLY A 16 4.36 -19.63 20.61
N ASP A 17 3.55 -20.68 20.77
CA ASP A 17 4.02 -22.02 21.09
C ASP A 17 4.69 -22.70 19.89
N ALA A 18 5.61 -23.62 20.17
CA ALA A 18 6.20 -24.46 19.14
C ALA A 18 5.11 -25.28 18.41
N ARG A 19 5.34 -25.57 17.12
CA ARG A 19 4.43 -26.39 16.31
C ARG A 19 4.11 -27.73 17.00
N SER A 20 2.81 -27.94 17.27
CA SER A 20 2.30 -29.16 17.90
C SER A 20 2.55 -30.41 17.06
N THR A 21 2.56 -31.59 17.68
CA THR A 21 2.66 -32.88 16.96
C THR A 21 1.56 -33.03 15.92
N LYS A 22 0.33 -32.57 16.24
CA LYS A 22 -0.80 -32.57 15.31
C LYS A 22 -0.49 -31.73 14.07
N SER A 23 0.02 -30.50 14.24
CA SER A 23 0.38 -29.62 13.13
C SER A 23 1.44 -30.27 12.23
N ARG A 24 2.49 -30.86 12.82
CA ARG A 24 3.57 -31.54 12.06
C ARG A 24 3.05 -32.70 11.21
N VAL A 25 2.13 -33.51 11.75
CA VAL A 25 1.52 -34.63 11.01
C VAL A 25 0.65 -34.12 9.87
N LEU A 26 -0.19 -33.10 10.11
CA LEU A 26 -1.03 -32.49 9.07
C LEU A 26 -0.20 -31.83 7.97
N GLU A 27 0.86 -31.11 8.33
CA GLU A 27 1.79 -30.48 7.39
C GLU A 27 2.51 -31.52 6.52
N THR A 28 2.90 -32.66 7.11
CA THR A 28 3.53 -33.76 6.37
C THR A 28 2.56 -34.37 5.35
N GLY A 29 1.30 -34.62 5.76
CA GLY A 29 0.25 -35.09 4.84
C GLY A 29 -0.05 -34.09 3.72
N ALA A 30 -0.08 -32.79 4.04
CA ALA A 30 -0.24 -31.73 3.05
C ALA A 30 0.95 -31.67 2.08
N ALA A 31 2.19 -31.75 2.58
CA ALA A 31 3.41 -31.73 1.77
C ALA A 31 3.45 -32.87 0.73
N MET A 32 2.83 -34.01 1.02
CA MET A 32 2.76 -35.17 0.13
C MET A 32 1.65 -35.07 -0.93
N THR A 33 0.62 -34.25 -0.70
CA THR A 33 -0.60 -34.23 -1.52
C THR A 33 -0.80 -32.92 -2.29
N GLN A 34 -0.27 -31.81 -1.78
CA GLN A 34 -0.37 -30.49 -2.40
C GLN A 34 0.72 -30.29 -3.44
N ASP A 35 0.38 -29.59 -4.52
CA ASP A 35 1.37 -29.20 -5.53
C ASP A 35 1.96 -27.82 -5.21
N PHE A 36 3.26 -27.79 -4.96
CA PHE A 36 4.05 -26.58 -4.69
C PHE A 36 4.85 -26.10 -5.91
N THR A 37 4.37 -26.38 -7.12
CA THR A 37 5.04 -26.01 -8.37
C THR A 37 5.63 -24.59 -8.36
N PRO A 38 4.92 -23.51 -7.98
CA PRO A 38 5.50 -22.16 -7.97
C PRO A 38 6.72 -22.02 -7.06
N ILE A 39 6.70 -22.62 -5.87
CA ILE A 39 7.81 -22.56 -4.91
C ILE A 39 8.99 -23.42 -5.40
N LYS A 40 8.72 -24.53 -6.08
CA LYS A 40 9.74 -25.40 -6.69
C LYS A 40 10.46 -24.75 -7.88
N GLN A 41 9.97 -23.62 -8.41
CA GLN A 41 10.61 -22.84 -9.48
C GLN A 41 11.62 -21.79 -8.96
N ILE A 42 11.86 -21.72 -7.65
CA ILE A 42 12.94 -20.89 -7.11
C ILE A 42 14.28 -21.47 -7.60
N CYS A 43 15.04 -20.67 -8.35
CA CYS A 43 16.26 -21.10 -9.04
C CYS A 43 17.54 -20.43 -8.49
N ALA A 44 17.43 -19.36 -7.71
CA ALA A 44 18.58 -18.64 -7.17
C ALA A 44 18.37 -18.23 -5.71
N HIS A 45 19.46 -18.31 -4.93
CA HIS A 45 19.58 -17.72 -3.60
C HIS A 45 20.61 -16.61 -3.64
N LEU A 46 20.20 -15.36 -3.37
CA LEU A 46 21.07 -14.20 -3.26
C LEU A 46 21.07 -13.69 -1.81
N ASN A 47 22.19 -13.13 -1.36
CA ASN A 47 22.28 -12.43 -0.07
C ASN A 47 22.75 -10.99 -0.32
N ALA A 48 21.98 -10.03 0.18
CA ALA A 48 22.20 -8.59 0.00
C ALA A 48 21.81 -7.81 1.27
N PHE A 49 21.81 -6.48 1.19
CA PHE A 49 21.37 -5.61 2.28
C PHE A 49 20.43 -4.52 1.75
N HIS A 50 19.23 -4.47 2.32
CA HIS A 50 18.23 -3.48 1.95
C HIS A 50 18.29 -2.27 2.88
N VAL A 51 18.15 -1.09 2.30
CA VAL A 51 18.04 0.19 3.01
C VAL A 51 16.61 0.72 2.93
N TYR A 52 16.13 1.36 3.99
CA TYR A 52 14.81 1.97 3.97
C TYR A 52 14.82 3.24 3.11
N ALA A 53 13.91 3.34 2.12
CA ALA A 53 13.90 4.49 1.22
C ALA A 53 13.59 5.82 1.94
N ASN A 54 12.83 5.76 3.05
CA ASN A 54 12.49 6.92 3.90
C ASN A 54 13.49 7.16 5.04
N ASP A 55 14.34 6.19 5.37
CA ASP A 55 15.36 6.29 6.42
C ASP A 55 16.64 5.52 6.02
N PRO A 56 17.53 6.16 5.23
CA PRO A 56 18.74 5.52 4.72
C PRO A 56 19.77 5.18 5.80
N THR A 57 19.51 5.53 7.07
CA THR A 57 20.39 5.20 8.21
C THR A 57 20.11 3.82 8.78
N ARG A 58 19.09 3.13 8.28
CA ARG A 58 18.70 1.79 8.70
C ARG A 58 18.86 0.81 7.55
N CYS A 59 19.34 -0.39 7.85
CA CYS A 59 19.45 -1.46 6.88
C CYS A 59 19.15 -2.84 7.47
N VAL A 60 18.77 -3.78 6.60
CA VAL A 60 18.40 -5.16 6.93
C VAL A 60 19.10 -6.10 5.97
N GLU A 61 19.74 -7.15 6.48
CA GLU A 61 20.28 -8.24 5.65
C GLU A 61 19.11 -9.02 5.02
N ALA A 62 19.20 -9.27 3.71
CA ALA A 62 18.10 -9.81 2.91
C ALA A 62 18.55 -11.04 2.12
N ASN A 63 17.88 -12.17 2.38
CA ASN A 63 18.05 -13.42 1.64
C ASN A 63 16.96 -13.54 0.59
N HIS A 64 17.34 -13.38 -0.67
CA HIS A 64 16.47 -13.47 -1.83
C HIS A 64 16.38 -14.90 -2.31
N TYR A 65 15.16 -15.39 -2.49
CA TYR A 65 14.87 -16.65 -3.16
C TYR A 65 14.08 -16.35 -4.42
N CYS A 66 14.78 -16.36 -5.55
CA CYS A 66 14.30 -15.79 -6.79
C CYS A 66 13.83 -16.85 -7.78
N THR A 67 12.82 -16.46 -8.56
CA THR A 67 12.33 -17.17 -9.74
C THR A 67 12.48 -16.26 -10.95
N HIS A 68 13.07 -16.78 -12.03
CA HIS A 68 13.05 -16.12 -13.33
C HIS A 68 11.74 -16.44 -14.03
N LEU A 69 10.88 -15.44 -14.21
CA LEU A 69 9.62 -15.62 -14.94
C LEU A 69 9.86 -15.51 -16.45
N THR A 70 10.70 -14.56 -16.84
CA THR A 70 11.18 -14.35 -18.20
C THR A 70 12.60 -13.80 -18.13
N GLU A 71 13.27 -13.64 -19.28
CA GLU A 71 14.56 -12.95 -19.38
C GLU A 71 14.52 -11.50 -18.84
N ASP A 72 13.34 -10.87 -18.84
CA ASP A 72 13.18 -9.48 -18.40
C ASP A 72 12.58 -9.32 -17.01
N VAL A 73 12.04 -10.38 -16.41
CA VAL A 73 11.26 -10.28 -15.17
C VAL A 73 11.65 -11.39 -14.22
N ARG A 74 12.12 -10.98 -13.05
CA ARG A 74 12.39 -11.86 -11.92
C ARG A 74 11.56 -11.42 -10.72
N GLN A 75 11.23 -12.36 -9.87
CA GLN A 75 10.56 -12.09 -8.60
C GLN A 75 11.24 -12.88 -7.49
N CYS A 76 11.34 -12.30 -6.31
CA CYS A 76 12.02 -12.91 -5.18
C CYS A 76 11.15 -12.83 -3.92
N LEU A 77 11.15 -13.91 -3.15
CA LEU A 77 10.73 -13.89 -1.75
C LEU A 77 11.93 -13.52 -0.89
N ILE A 78 11.75 -12.58 0.04
CA ILE A 78 12.83 -12.06 0.88
C ILE A 78 12.69 -12.56 2.30
N TYR A 79 13.75 -13.14 2.83
CA TYR A 79 13.81 -13.63 4.21
C TYR A 79 14.95 -12.98 4.99
N ASP A 80 14.82 -12.93 6.31
CA ASP A 80 15.84 -12.36 7.22
C ASP A 80 17.06 -13.27 7.42
N SER A 81 16.93 -14.55 7.09
CA SER A 81 17.97 -15.57 7.21
C SER A 81 17.75 -16.68 6.19
N PRO A 82 18.75 -17.53 5.92
CA PRO A 82 18.59 -18.70 5.05
C PRO A 82 18.13 -19.96 5.82
N GLY A 83 17.80 -19.82 7.11
CA GLY A 83 17.46 -20.94 7.98
C GLY A 83 16.01 -21.44 7.83
N PRO A 84 15.69 -22.63 8.37
CA PRO A 84 14.36 -23.24 8.22
C PRO A 84 13.21 -22.50 8.92
N ASN A 85 13.52 -21.55 9.81
CA ASN A 85 12.53 -20.74 10.54
C ASN A 85 12.66 -19.24 10.20
N ALA A 86 13.20 -18.92 9.03
CA ALA A 86 13.39 -17.56 8.59
C ALA A 86 12.05 -16.82 8.47
N ARG A 87 12.04 -15.54 8.87
CA ARG A 87 10.87 -14.67 8.76
C ARG A 87 10.78 -14.12 7.34
N LEU A 88 9.60 -14.25 6.72
CA LEU A 88 9.34 -13.63 5.42
C LEU A 88 9.26 -12.11 5.62
N LEU A 89 10.25 -11.41 5.07
CA LEU A 89 10.35 -9.95 5.13
C LEU A 89 9.50 -9.29 4.07
N GLY A 90 9.49 -9.82 2.86
CA GLY A 90 8.69 -9.26 1.77
C GLY A 90 9.01 -9.81 0.40
N VAL A 91 8.84 -8.97 -0.62
CA VAL A 91 9.02 -9.35 -2.02
C VAL A 91 9.81 -8.30 -2.78
N GLU A 92 10.52 -8.78 -3.79
CA GLU A 92 11.18 -7.94 -4.79
C GLU A 92 10.76 -8.37 -6.19
N TYR A 93 10.56 -7.38 -7.06
CA TYR A 93 10.48 -7.57 -8.50
C TYR A 93 11.68 -6.93 -9.16
N MET A 94 12.32 -7.65 -10.09
CA MET A 94 13.47 -7.13 -10.83
C MET A 94 13.14 -7.13 -12.31
N VAL A 95 13.39 -6.01 -12.99
CA VAL A 95 13.07 -5.86 -14.41
C VAL A 95 14.24 -5.35 -15.24
N SER A 96 14.31 -5.79 -16.48
CA SER A 96 15.35 -5.33 -17.42
C SER A 96 15.25 -3.83 -17.70
N PRO A 97 16.35 -3.17 -18.15
CA PRO A 97 16.31 -1.78 -18.59
C PRO A 97 15.23 -1.50 -19.63
N ARG A 98 14.94 -2.47 -20.50
CA ARG A 98 13.89 -2.38 -21.53
C ARG A 98 12.52 -2.19 -20.89
N ILE A 99 12.16 -3.03 -19.92
CA ILE A 99 10.87 -2.91 -19.21
C ILE A 99 10.85 -1.63 -18.38
N PHE A 100 11.94 -1.35 -17.65
CA PHE A 100 12.05 -0.14 -16.83
C PHE A 100 11.83 1.15 -17.62
N ALA A 101 12.36 1.24 -18.84
CA ALA A 101 12.19 2.39 -19.71
C ALA A 101 10.72 2.67 -20.12
N THR A 102 9.87 1.64 -20.12
CA THR A 102 8.44 1.78 -20.42
C THR A 102 7.62 2.31 -19.24
N LEU A 103 8.18 2.33 -18.03
CA LEU A 103 7.45 2.70 -16.83
C LEU A 103 7.20 4.22 -16.73
N PRO A 104 6.02 4.65 -16.23
CA PRO A 104 5.76 6.05 -15.96
C PRO A 104 6.83 6.68 -15.04
N PRO A 105 7.16 7.97 -15.19
CA PRO A 105 8.17 8.63 -14.35
C PRO A 105 7.92 8.54 -12.84
N ALA A 106 6.65 8.55 -12.41
CA ALA A 106 6.29 8.40 -11.01
C ALA A 106 6.58 6.98 -10.49
N GLU A 107 6.35 5.98 -11.34
CA GLU A 107 6.60 4.57 -11.02
C GLU A 107 8.11 4.29 -10.94
N ARG A 108 8.90 4.80 -11.90
CA ARG A 108 10.38 4.62 -11.91
C ARG A 108 11.08 5.05 -10.62
N ARG A 109 10.49 6.00 -9.88
CA ARG A 109 11.01 6.44 -8.57
C ARG A 109 10.94 5.35 -7.49
N LEU A 110 10.13 4.32 -7.67
CA LEU A 110 9.99 3.22 -6.72
C LEU A 110 11.03 2.10 -6.94
N TRP A 111 11.91 2.25 -7.94
CA TRP A 111 12.88 1.24 -8.33
C TRP A 111 14.29 1.72 -8.02
N HIS A 112 15.19 0.77 -7.77
CA HIS A 112 16.60 1.00 -7.51
C HIS A 112 17.48 0.15 -8.44
N THR A 113 18.76 0.49 -8.52
CA THR A 113 19.76 -0.27 -9.29
C THR A 113 20.52 -1.22 -8.39
N HIS A 114 20.96 -2.37 -8.91
CA HIS A 114 21.82 -3.33 -8.21
C HIS A 114 23.32 -3.11 -8.48
N GLU A 115 23.68 -2.12 -9.31
CA GLU A 115 25.05 -1.91 -9.79
C GLU A 115 26.08 -1.86 -8.65
N PHE A 116 25.81 -1.01 -7.64
CA PHE A 116 26.75 -0.83 -6.54
C PHE A 116 26.88 -2.11 -5.71
N GLU A 117 25.79 -2.82 -5.43
CA GLU A 117 25.85 -4.04 -4.63
C GLU A 117 26.63 -5.15 -5.31
N VAL A 118 26.39 -5.30 -6.62
CA VAL A 118 27.12 -6.26 -7.44
C VAL A 118 28.61 -5.93 -7.44
N LYS A 119 28.96 -4.70 -7.83
CA LYS A 119 30.36 -4.30 -8.04
C LYS A 119 31.14 -4.14 -6.74
N SER A 120 30.48 -3.83 -5.63
CA SER A 120 31.12 -3.75 -4.31
C SER A 120 31.30 -5.11 -3.63
N GLY A 121 30.72 -6.20 -4.17
CA GLY A 121 30.76 -7.52 -3.52
C GLY A 121 29.75 -7.65 -2.36
N LEU A 122 28.86 -6.68 -2.20
CA LEU A 122 27.78 -6.72 -1.20
C LEU A 122 26.73 -7.77 -1.59
N LEU A 123 26.33 -7.85 -2.87
CA LEU A 123 25.48 -8.92 -3.36
C LEU A 123 26.31 -10.18 -3.62
N ILE A 124 25.88 -11.31 -3.08
CA ILE A 124 26.50 -12.62 -3.35
C ILE A 124 25.46 -13.68 -3.66
N MET A 125 25.91 -14.77 -4.27
CA MET A 125 25.22 -16.06 -4.24
C MET A 125 25.95 -16.99 -3.28
N PRO A 126 25.34 -17.40 -2.16
CA PRO A 126 25.97 -18.33 -1.23
C PRO A 126 26.42 -19.64 -1.91
N THR A 127 27.67 -20.03 -1.67
CA THR A 127 28.30 -21.18 -2.34
C THR A 127 27.68 -22.51 -1.89
N PRO A 128 27.15 -23.34 -2.81
CA PRO A 128 26.70 -24.68 -2.48
C PRO A 128 27.87 -25.57 -2.08
N LYS A 129 27.70 -26.35 -1.00
CA LYS A 129 28.77 -27.20 -0.43
C LYS A 129 29.40 -28.22 -1.40
N ALA A 130 28.68 -28.58 -2.47
CA ALA A 130 29.08 -29.63 -3.41
C ALA A 130 29.67 -29.11 -4.72
N VAL A 131 29.80 -27.79 -4.91
CA VAL A 131 30.28 -27.20 -6.17
C VAL A 131 31.73 -26.72 -6.00
N PRO A 132 32.66 -27.07 -6.91
CA PRO A 132 34.03 -26.56 -6.86
C PRO A 132 34.06 -25.04 -6.89
N THR A 133 34.85 -24.41 -6.00
CA THR A 133 34.89 -22.96 -5.83
C THR A 133 35.09 -22.22 -7.14
N ALA A 134 36.08 -22.60 -7.96
CA ALA A 134 36.36 -21.91 -9.23
C ALA A 134 35.16 -21.94 -10.22
N ALA A 135 34.43 -23.06 -10.28
CA ALA A 135 33.26 -23.19 -11.13
C ALA A 135 32.10 -22.33 -10.59
N TRP A 136 31.91 -22.30 -9.27
CA TRP A 136 30.91 -21.44 -8.64
C TRP A 136 31.21 -19.95 -8.83
N GLU A 137 32.47 -19.55 -8.65
CA GLU A 137 32.89 -18.15 -8.85
C GLU A 137 32.59 -17.67 -10.28
N ALA A 138 32.81 -18.51 -11.29
CA ALA A 138 32.49 -18.18 -12.67
C ALA A 138 30.99 -18.06 -12.91
N ALA A 139 30.19 -19.01 -12.38
CA ALA A 139 28.73 -18.99 -12.50
C ALA A 139 28.11 -17.77 -11.77
N GLU A 140 28.54 -17.50 -10.54
CA GLU A 140 28.11 -16.31 -9.79
C GLU A 140 28.52 -15.04 -10.52
N THR A 141 29.73 -14.94 -11.06
CA THR A 141 30.16 -13.73 -11.79
C THR A 141 29.32 -13.50 -13.05
N ALA A 142 28.94 -14.56 -13.77
CA ALA A 142 28.03 -14.47 -14.91
C ALA A 142 26.64 -13.99 -14.48
N GLU A 143 26.07 -14.57 -13.42
CA GLU A 143 24.78 -14.13 -12.89
C GLU A 143 24.82 -12.65 -12.44
N MET A 144 25.94 -12.21 -11.87
CA MET A 144 26.14 -10.82 -11.46
C MET A 144 26.22 -9.86 -12.65
N GLN A 145 26.70 -10.30 -13.80
CA GLN A 145 26.66 -9.51 -15.05
C GLN A 145 25.22 -9.29 -15.50
N ASP A 146 24.35 -10.28 -15.31
CA ASP A 146 22.93 -10.18 -15.64
C ASP A 146 22.13 -9.37 -14.60
N ILE A 147 22.54 -9.38 -13.32
CA ILE A 147 21.87 -8.64 -12.25
C ILE A 147 22.30 -7.17 -12.16
N ALA A 148 23.56 -6.83 -12.46
CA ALA A 148 24.01 -5.44 -12.38
C ALA A 148 23.14 -4.44 -13.18
N PRO A 149 22.64 -4.75 -14.40
CA PRO A 149 21.87 -3.81 -15.19
C PRO A 149 20.37 -3.74 -14.89
N ILE A 150 19.80 -4.69 -14.16
CA ILE A 150 18.35 -4.71 -13.91
C ILE A 150 17.96 -3.84 -12.71
N TYR A 151 16.70 -3.44 -12.68
CA TYR A 151 16.13 -2.55 -11.66
C TYR A 151 15.25 -3.32 -10.69
N GLY A 152 15.42 -3.12 -9.39
CA GLY A 152 14.66 -3.77 -8.32
C GLY A 152 13.59 -2.87 -7.71
N LYS A 153 12.40 -3.41 -7.43
CA LYS A 153 11.35 -2.77 -6.61
C LYS A 153 10.99 -3.68 -5.46
N THR A 154 11.30 -3.21 -4.25
CA THR A 154 11.30 -4.06 -3.06
C THR A 154 10.42 -3.46 -1.98
N TYR A 155 9.55 -4.28 -1.39
CA TYR A 155 8.75 -3.90 -0.24
C TYR A 155 8.95 -4.90 0.88
N HIS A 156 9.30 -4.39 2.07
CA HIS A 156 9.32 -5.17 3.31
C HIS A 156 8.03 -4.92 4.09
N MET A 157 7.43 -5.98 4.59
CA MET A 157 6.26 -5.97 5.48
C MET A 157 6.67 -6.14 6.94
N TRP A 158 7.85 -6.69 7.23
CA TRP A 158 8.34 -6.92 8.59
C TRP A 158 9.65 -6.17 8.86
N GLN A 159 9.63 -5.24 9.83
CA GLN A 159 10.80 -4.45 10.25
C GLN A 159 11.57 -5.16 11.38
N VAL A 160 12.30 -6.21 11.03
CA VAL A 160 13.00 -7.05 12.03
C VAL A 160 14.13 -6.31 12.77
N ASP A 161 14.70 -5.27 12.16
CA ASP A 161 15.74 -4.42 12.79
C ASP A 161 15.21 -3.61 13.97
N ARG A 162 13.90 -3.37 14.04
CA ARG A 162 13.23 -2.75 15.19
C ARG A 162 13.01 -3.71 16.36
N GLY A 163 13.20 -5.01 16.14
CA GLY A 163 12.86 -6.06 17.09
C GLY A 163 11.36 -6.36 17.15
N ASP A 164 10.58 -5.99 16.13
CA ASP A 164 9.14 -6.25 16.11
C ASP A 164 8.87 -7.77 16.09
N PRO A 165 8.02 -8.30 17.00
CA PRO A 165 7.79 -9.75 17.13
C PRO A 165 6.89 -10.31 16.02
N VAL A 166 6.15 -9.45 15.31
CA VAL A 166 5.31 -9.78 14.15
C VAL A 166 5.40 -8.63 13.13
N PRO A 167 4.95 -8.80 11.88
CA PRO A 167 4.87 -7.70 10.92
C PRO A 167 3.94 -6.58 11.43
N MET A 168 4.49 -5.41 11.73
CA MET A 168 3.76 -4.25 12.26
C MET A 168 3.87 -3.04 11.34
N GLY A 169 2.75 -2.33 11.17
CA GLY A 169 2.70 -1.10 10.38
C GLY A 169 2.56 -1.34 8.86
N PRO A 170 2.67 -0.28 8.06
CA PRO A 170 2.54 -0.38 6.60
C PRO A 170 3.81 -0.96 5.96
N PRO A 171 3.69 -1.57 4.75
CA PRO A 171 4.86 -1.98 3.97
C PRO A 171 5.81 -0.81 3.73
N GLN A 172 7.11 -1.08 3.85
CA GLN A 172 8.18 -0.12 3.64
C GLN A 172 8.82 -0.35 2.28
N LEU A 173 8.94 0.73 1.49
CA LEU A 173 9.73 0.71 0.27
C LEU A 173 11.20 0.58 0.65
N MET A 174 11.85 -0.44 0.10
CA MET A 174 13.26 -0.71 0.29
C MET A 174 14.03 -0.36 -0.98
N GLY A 175 15.27 0.05 -0.79
CA GLY A 175 16.24 0.18 -1.85
C GLY A 175 17.52 -0.55 -1.49
N SER A 176 18.54 -0.24 -2.28
CA SER A 176 19.88 -0.77 -2.19
C SER A 176 20.87 0.33 -1.82
N PHE A 177 22.02 -0.04 -1.25
CA PHE A 177 23.15 0.89 -1.15
C PHE A 177 23.64 1.30 -2.54
N THR A 178 23.99 2.58 -2.71
CA THR A 178 24.43 3.12 -4.01
C THR A 178 25.83 3.71 -3.98
N SER A 179 26.43 3.83 -2.79
CA SER A 179 27.81 4.27 -2.59
C SER A 179 28.38 3.83 -1.23
N PRO A 180 29.70 3.85 -1.04
CA PRO A 180 30.32 3.56 0.26
C PRO A 180 29.89 4.55 1.36
N GLU A 181 29.57 5.78 1.01
CA GLU A 181 29.07 6.80 1.94
C GLU A 181 27.67 6.45 2.45
N SER A 182 26.79 5.91 1.58
CA SER A 182 25.46 5.47 2.03
C SER A 182 25.58 4.25 2.95
N VAL A 183 26.56 3.37 2.73
CA VAL A 183 26.88 2.28 3.67
C VAL A 183 27.32 2.83 5.03
N LYS A 184 28.25 3.80 5.05
CA LYS A 184 28.71 4.42 6.30
C LYS A 184 27.60 5.13 7.08
N ALA A 185 26.62 5.69 6.38
CA ALA A 185 25.47 6.33 7.00
C ALA A 185 24.57 5.33 7.76
N ALA A 186 24.43 4.10 7.23
CA ALA A 186 23.66 3.03 7.89
C ALA A 186 24.48 2.19 8.87
N HIS A 187 25.79 2.07 8.64
CA HIS A 187 26.69 1.25 9.44
C HIS A 187 28.03 1.97 9.63
N PRO A 188 28.36 2.45 10.85
CA PRO A 188 29.57 3.25 11.09
C PRO A 188 30.89 2.56 10.68
N GLY A 189 30.93 1.23 10.72
CA GLY A 189 32.07 0.42 10.26
C GLY A 189 32.23 0.35 8.73
N GLY A 190 31.37 1.02 7.95
CA GLY A 190 31.36 0.94 6.49
C GLY A 190 31.12 -0.48 5.99
N LEU A 191 31.62 -0.79 4.79
CA LEU A 191 31.52 -2.12 4.19
C LEU A 191 32.20 -3.20 5.03
N ASP A 192 33.38 -2.93 5.57
CA ASP A 192 34.12 -3.89 6.40
C ASP A 192 33.29 -4.35 7.59
N GLY A 193 32.75 -3.39 8.36
CA GLY A 193 31.92 -3.72 9.52
C GLY A 193 30.57 -4.35 9.15
N LEU A 194 29.95 -3.90 8.06
CA LEU A 194 28.65 -4.42 7.64
C LEU A 194 28.74 -5.87 7.15
N LEU A 195 29.79 -6.18 6.38
CA LEU A 195 29.92 -7.45 5.68
C LEU A 195 30.69 -8.51 6.48
N GLN A 196 31.40 -8.14 7.55
CA GLN A 196 32.21 -9.08 8.32
C GLN A 196 31.44 -10.35 8.73
N GLY A 197 30.31 -10.21 9.43
CA GLY A 197 29.53 -11.36 9.89
C GLY A 197 28.95 -12.19 8.75
N ARG A 198 28.55 -11.53 7.66
CA ARG A 198 28.05 -12.20 6.44
C ARG A 198 29.16 -13.02 5.78
N ASP A 199 30.32 -12.41 5.57
CA ASP A 199 31.49 -13.00 4.94
C ASP A 199 31.98 -14.21 5.74
N GLU A 200 32.01 -14.12 7.07
CA GLU A 200 32.32 -15.23 7.98
C GLU A 200 31.31 -16.39 7.83
N ARG A 201 30.00 -16.11 7.85
CA ARG A 201 28.95 -17.14 7.73
C ARG A 201 28.95 -17.88 6.40
N PHE A 202 29.18 -17.15 5.30
CA PHE A 202 29.13 -17.72 3.95
C PHE A 202 30.50 -18.14 3.40
N GLY A 203 31.58 -17.88 4.15
CA GLY A 203 32.95 -18.19 3.72
C GLY A 203 33.36 -17.43 2.47
N VAL A 204 32.96 -16.17 2.35
CA VAL A 204 33.23 -15.31 1.19
C VAL A 204 34.14 -14.14 1.57
N ASN A 205 34.75 -13.50 0.56
CA ASN A 205 35.49 -12.25 0.73
C ASN A 205 34.98 -11.21 -0.25
N TYR A 206 34.25 -10.22 0.24
CA TYR A 206 33.60 -9.21 -0.60
C TYR A 206 34.59 -8.41 -1.45
N ARG A 207 35.84 -8.21 -1.00
CA ARG A 207 36.87 -7.46 -1.74
C ARG A 207 37.36 -8.24 -2.95
N GLU A 208 37.50 -9.55 -2.81
CA GLU A 208 37.82 -10.43 -3.94
C GLU A 208 36.68 -10.46 -4.96
N LYS A 209 35.43 -10.51 -4.48
CA LYS A 209 34.23 -10.40 -5.34
C LYS A 209 34.24 -9.07 -6.09
N ALA A 210 34.46 -7.96 -5.39
CA ALA A 210 34.50 -6.63 -5.99
C ALA A 210 35.55 -6.53 -7.10
N LYS A 211 36.77 -7.02 -6.83
CA LYS A 211 37.87 -7.02 -7.81
C LYS A 211 37.52 -7.81 -9.07
N LYS A 212 36.91 -9.00 -8.93
CA LYS A 212 36.50 -9.82 -10.08
C LYS A 212 35.39 -9.17 -10.91
N ARG A 213 34.63 -8.24 -10.32
CA ARG A 213 33.45 -7.59 -10.92
C ARG A 213 33.72 -6.15 -11.39
N GLU A 214 34.97 -5.69 -11.34
CA GLU A 214 35.34 -4.31 -11.69
C GLU A 214 34.97 -3.96 -13.15
N ASN A 215 35.06 -4.95 -14.04
CA ASN A 215 34.81 -4.83 -15.49
C ASN A 215 33.34 -4.97 -15.88
N ILE A 216 32.42 -5.18 -14.94
CA ILE A 216 30.98 -5.17 -15.24
C ILE A 216 30.59 -3.74 -15.63
N GLU A 217 29.96 -3.60 -16.81
CA GLU A 217 29.56 -2.32 -17.37
C GLU A 217 28.70 -1.52 -16.40
N ALA A 218 28.97 -0.22 -16.30
CA ALA A 218 28.22 0.68 -15.45
C ALA A 218 26.84 0.96 -16.06
N VAL A 219 25.81 1.01 -15.23
CA VAL A 219 24.44 1.28 -15.66
C VAL A 219 24.05 2.68 -15.22
N GLU A 220 23.34 3.40 -16.08
CA GLU A 220 22.94 4.78 -15.79
C GLU A 220 22.06 4.83 -14.54
N LYS A 221 22.56 5.46 -13.47
CA LYS A 221 21.79 5.63 -12.24
C LYS A 221 20.60 6.56 -12.53
N HIS A 222 19.38 6.01 -12.56
CA HIS A 222 18.19 6.86 -12.67
C HIS A 222 18.05 7.70 -11.40
N SER A 223 18.15 9.00 -11.56
CA SER A 223 18.28 9.98 -10.49
C SER A 223 16.93 10.33 -9.84
N GLY A 224 16.12 9.32 -9.54
CA GLY A 224 14.81 9.49 -8.90
C GLY A 224 14.88 9.89 -7.42
N HIS A 225 15.88 9.37 -6.68
CA HIS A 225 16.03 9.63 -5.24
C HIS A 225 17.08 10.70 -4.91
N ALA A 226 18.21 10.71 -5.63
CA ALA A 226 19.30 11.65 -5.35
C ALA A 226 18.96 13.11 -5.74
N LEU A 227 18.16 13.32 -6.80
CA LEU A 227 17.76 14.68 -7.20
C LEU A 227 16.64 15.23 -6.34
N ALA A 228 15.70 14.44 -5.81
CA ALA A 228 14.68 15.00 -4.92
C ALA A 228 15.33 15.63 -3.68
N VAL A 229 16.35 14.97 -3.10
CA VAL A 229 17.09 15.50 -1.95
C VAL A 229 18.06 16.61 -2.36
N GLN A 230 18.82 16.50 -3.46
CA GLN A 230 19.78 17.54 -3.88
C GLN A 230 19.14 18.78 -4.52
N HIS A 231 18.01 18.61 -5.20
CA HIS A 231 17.22 19.70 -5.78
C HIS A 231 16.38 20.36 -4.68
N MET A 232 15.88 19.60 -3.70
CA MET A 232 15.34 20.17 -2.46
C MET A 232 16.43 20.85 -1.63
N GLU A 233 17.66 20.34 -1.54
CA GLU A 233 18.78 21.04 -0.88
C GLU A 233 19.21 22.30 -1.64
N ARG A 234 19.23 22.30 -2.98
CA ARG A 234 19.53 23.50 -3.78
C ARG A 234 18.40 24.53 -3.72
N LEU A 235 17.14 24.09 -3.71
CA LEU A 235 15.96 24.92 -3.50
C LEU A 235 15.88 25.41 -2.06
N LEU A 236 16.26 24.61 -1.07
CA LEU A 236 16.38 24.99 0.34
C LEU A 236 17.53 25.98 0.50
N ARG A 237 18.71 25.76 -0.09
CA ARG A 237 19.85 26.70 -0.05
C ARG A 237 19.58 28.00 -0.81
N SER A 238 18.75 27.98 -1.86
CA SER A 238 18.29 29.21 -2.53
C SER A 238 17.16 29.89 -1.74
N ALA A 239 16.28 29.13 -1.08
CA ALA A 239 15.25 29.62 -0.15
C ALA A 239 15.82 30.06 1.22
N LEU A 240 17.01 29.62 1.58
CA LEU A 240 17.77 30.06 2.78
C LEU A 240 18.53 31.38 2.53
N ARG A 241 18.45 31.95 1.32
CA ARG A 241 18.74 33.37 1.06
C ARG A 241 17.55 34.28 1.38
N VAL A 242 16.47 33.73 1.92
CA VAL A 242 15.30 34.48 2.35
C VAL A 242 15.47 34.71 3.85
N SER A 243 15.27 35.95 4.31
CA SER A 243 15.52 36.32 5.70
C SER A 243 14.75 35.42 6.68
N PRO A 244 15.23 35.19 7.92
CA PRO A 244 14.56 34.37 8.92
C PRO A 244 13.07 34.74 9.13
N GLY A 245 12.74 36.03 8.99
CA GLY A 245 11.36 36.52 9.08
C GLY A 245 10.46 36.10 7.91
N ALA A 246 11.01 35.90 6.72
CA ALA A 246 10.25 35.48 5.55
C ALA A 246 10.05 33.95 5.50
N VAL A 247 11.02 33.16 5.98
CA VAL A 247 10.84 31.71 6.20
C VAL A 247 9.77 31.47 7.27
N GLY A 248 9.81 32.20 8.39
CA GLY A 248 8.78 32.10 9.43
C GLY A 248 7.38 32.47 8.94
N ARG A 249 7.26 33.53 8.12
CA ARG A 249 5.97 33.94 7.52
C ARG A 249 5.45 32.91 6.51
N LEU A 250 6.31 32.32 5.69
CA LEU A 250 5.91 31.28 4.73
C LEU A 250 5.45 30.01 5.44
N ALA A 251 6.17 29.58 6.48
CA ALA A 251 5.79 28.44 7.29
C ALA A 251 4.44 28.65 8.00
N LEU A 252 4.23 29.82 8.59
CA LEU A 252 2.96 30.17 9.25
C LEU A 252 1.79 30.23 8.26
N ASN A 253 2.00 30.82 7.08
CA ASN A 253 1.00 30.85 6.02
C ASN A 253 0.70 29.45 5.49
N GLY A 254 1.72 28.61 5.29
CA GLY A 254 1.57 27.22 4.87
C GLY A 254 0.78 26.40 5.88
N ALA A 255 1.11 26.52 7.17
CA ALA A 255 0.35 25.90 8.25
C ALA A 255 -1.10 26.41 8.30
N GLY A 256 -1.31 27.72 8.13
CA GLY A 256 -2.64 28.32 8.06
C GLY A 256 -3.47 27.78 6.89
N VAL A 257 -2.88 27.66 5.70
CA VAL A 257 -3.54 27.09 4.52
C VAL A 257 -3.84 25.61 4.73
N PHE A 258 -2.91 24.84 5.28
CA PHE A 258 -3.15 23.42 5.60
C PHE A 258 -4.30 23.26 6.58
N CYS A 259 -4.29 23.99 7.71
CA CYS A 259 -5.38 23.99 8.68
C CYS A 259 -6.70 24.41 8.04
N ALA A 260 -6.71 25.45 7.20
CA ALA A 260 -7.91 25.88 6.49
C ALA A 260 -8.43 24.78 5.54
N CYS A 261 -7.55 24.15 4.75
CA CYS A 261 -7.91 23.03 3.88
C CYS A 261 -8.48 21.84 4.66
N THR A 262 -7.85 21.48 5.79
CA THR A 262 -8.33 20.40 6.67
C THR A 262 -9.69 20.74 7.26
N LEU A 263 -9.89 21.96 7.76
CA LEU A 263 -11.19 22.41 8.29
C LEU A 263 -12.27 22.41 7.20
N VAL A 264 -11.94 22.83 5.98
CA VAL A 264 -12.86 22.79 4.83
C VAL A 264 -13.21 21.34 4.48
N TRP A 265 -12.23 20.44 4.44
CA TRP A 265 -12.44 19.03 4.11
C TRP A 265 -13.21 18.27 5.19
N GLU A 266 -12.92 18.51 6.46
CA GLU A 266 -13.58 17.83 7.59
C GLU A 266 -14.98 18.37 7.86
N HIS A 267 -15.20 19.69 7.73
CA HIS A 267 -16.44 20.31 8.17
C HIS A 267 -17.35 20.84 7.07
N LEU A 268 -16.86 21.06 5.84
CA LEU A 268 -17.66 21.65 4.76
C LEU A 268 -17.93 20.67 3.62
N ILE A 269 -16.90 20.02 3.09
CA ILE A 269 -17.00 19.29 1.83
C ILE A 269 -16.21 17.98 1.90
N THR A 270 -16.81 16.89 1.43
CA THR A 270 -16.11 15.61 1.21
C THR A 270 -16.37 15.13 -0.21
N ILE A 271 -15.36 14.55 -0.85
CA ILE A 271 -15.49 13.90 -2.16
C ILE A 271 -15.25 12.40 -1.98
N GLN A 272 -16.16 11.55 -2.47
CA GLN A 272 -16.06 10.10 -2.29
C GLN A 272 -16.51 9.34 -3.55
N SER A 273 -15.87 8.20 -3.83
CA SER A 273 -16.33 7.26 -4.86
C SER A 273 -17.68 6.63 -4.48
N SER A 274 -18.56 6.49 -5.47
CA SER A 274 -19.81 5.74 -5.37
C SER A 274 -19.61 4.33 -5.92
N GLU A 275 -19.90 3.34 -5.07
CA GLU A 275 -19.82 1.93 -5.43
C GLU A 275 -21.12 1.21 -5.04
N GLY A 276 -21.65 0.42 -5.99
CA GLY A 276 -22.83 -0.41 -5.81
C GLY A 276 -24.06 0.08 -6.61
N PRO A 277 -24.99 -0.83 -6.95
CA PRO A 277 -26.08 -0.55 -7.88
C PRO A 277 -27.28 0.18 -7.25
N SER A 278 -27.29 0.39 -5.94
CA SER A 278 -28.50 0.79 -5.19
C SER A 278 -29.07 2.17 -5.56
N MET A 279 -28.26 3.07 -6.09
CA MET A 279 -28.67 4.42 -6.52
C MET A 279 -28.76 4.54 -8.04
N TYR A 280 -28.71 3.43 -8.78
CA TYR A 280 -28.93 3.42 -10.22
C TYR A 280 -30.40 3.73 -10.55
N PRO A 281 -30.73 4.56 -11.56
CA PRO A 281 -29.84 5.15 -12.57
C PRO A 281 -29.20 6.49 -12.17
N THR A 282 -29.53 7.06 -11.02
CA THR A 282 -29.00 8.37 -10.60
C THR A 282 -27.48 8.37 -10.48
N PHE A 283 -26.90 7.31 -9.91
CA PHE A 283 -25.45 7.07 -9.92
C PHE A 283 -25.11 5.73 -10.56
N ASN A 284 -24.00 5.70 -11.31
CA ASN A 284 -23.49 4.47 -11.90
C ASN A 284 -22.99 3.52 -10.79
N PRO A 285 -23.07 2.19 -10.97
CA PRO A 285 -22.62 1.25 -9.96
C PRO A 285 -21.11 1.32 -9.63
N ARG A 286 -20.30 1.91 -10.52
CA ARG A 286 -18.87 2.18 -10.31
C ARG A 286 -18.45 3.43 -11.09
N GLY A 287 -17.42 4.12 -10.59
CA GLY A 287 -16.70 5.17 -11.31
C GLY A 287 -17.22 6.60 -11.12
N ASP A 288 -18.37 6.78 -10.48
CA ASP A 288 -18.89 8.11 -10.13
C ASP A 288 -18.21 8.62 -8.85
N TRP A 289 -17.77 9.88 -8.84
CA TRP A 289 -17.35 10.56 -7.60
C TRP A 289 -18.35 11.64 -7.22
N LEU A 290 -18.71 11.65 -5.94
CA LEU A 290 -19.80 12.45 -5.41
C LEU A 290 -19.28 13.52 -4.46
N LEU A 291 -19.78 14.73 -4.64
CA LEU A 291 -19.55 15.87 -3.76
C LEU A 291 -20.60 15.85 -2.64
N ILE A 292 -20.13 15.77 -1.39
CA ILE A 292 -20.94 15.71 -0.19
C ILE A 292 -20.77 17.00 0.60
N SER A 293 -21.87 17.72 0.82
CA SER A 293 -21.93 18.88 1.69
C SER A 293 -22.14 18.43 3.14
N ARG A 294 -21.12 18.65 3.97
CA ARG A 294 -21.10 18.36 5.42
C ARG A 294 -21.92 19.34 6.25
N ARG A 295 -22.36 20.46 5.66
CA ARG A 295 -23.27 21.42 6.30
C ARG A 295 -24.60 20.79 6.71
N HIS A 296 -25.01 19.74 5.99
CA HIS A 296 -26.22 18.96 6.25
C HIS A 296 -25.99 17.75 7.17
N ALA A 297 -24.85 17.68 7.87
CA ALA A 297 -24.60 16.63 8.86
C ALA A 297 -25.66 16.66 9.97
N ASN A 298 -25.93 15.49 10.55
CA ASN A 298 -26.97 15.29 11.55
C ASN A 298 -28.39 15.64 11.05
N GLY A 299 -28.60 15.62 9.73
CA GLY A 299 -29.91 15.86 9.13
C GLY A 299 -30.32 17.33 9.03
N LYS A 300 -29.39 18.27 9.14
CA LYS A 300 -29.68 19.71 8.99
C LYS A 300 -30.09 20.03 7.55
N ASP A 301 -31.20 20.74 7.38
CA ASP A 301 -31.70 21.23 6.09
C ASP A 301 -31.78 20.16 4.98
N ILE A 302 -32.02 18.89 5.36
CA ILE A 302 -32.36 17.84 4.39
C ILE A 302 -33.88 17.80 4.20
N GLN A 303 -34.31 17.47 2.99
CA GLN A 303 -35.72 17.41 2.63
C GLN A 303 -36.02 16.12 1.87
N VAL A 304 -37.31 15.78 1.75
CA VAL A 304 -37.77 14.66 0.92
C VAL A 304 -37.23 14.81 -0.50
N GLY A 305 -36.64 13.73 -1.02
CA GLY A 305 -36.03 13.64 -2.33
C GLY A 305 -34.55 14.02 -2.40
N ASP A 306 -33.97 14.56 -1.32
CA ASP A 306 -32.52 14.73 -1.22
C ASP A 306 -31.80 13.38 -1.18
N ILE A 307 -30.54 13.36 -1.61
CA ILE A 307 -29.68 12.19 -1.46
C ILE A 307 -28.67 12.46 -0.36
N VAL A 308 -28.58 11.54 0.60
CA VAL A 308 -27.74 11.70 1.79
C VAL A 308 -26.74 10.56 1.90
N ARG A 309 -25.56 10.90 2.43
CA ARG A 309 -24.58 9.94 2.93
C ARG A 309 -24.80 9.73 4.42
N PHE A 310 -24.81 8.48 4.87
CA PHE A 310 -24.96 8.15 6.29
C PHE A 310 -24.10 6.96 6.69
N ASN A 311 -23.85 6.85 7.99
CA ASN A 311 -23.22 5.67 8.60
C ASN A 311 -24.23 4.52 8.66
N HIS A 312 -23.87 3.35 8.13
CA HIS A 312 -24.79 2.22 8.08
C HIS A 312 -25.10 1.72 9.50
N PRO A 313 -26.39 1.60 9.90
CA PRO A 313 -26.76 1.29 11.29
C PRO A 313 -26.29 -0.10 11.75
N ASN A 314 -26.29 -1.07 10.84
CA ASN A 314 -25.92 -2.46 11.17
C ASN A 314 -24.45 -2.81 10.93
N PHE A 315 -23.66 -1.91 10.32
CA PHE A 315 -22.28 -2.21 9.91
C PHE A 315 -21.37 -1.02 10.20
N LEU A 316 -20.60 -1.13 11.28
CA LEU A 316 -19.68 -0.08 11.72
C LEU A 316 -18.60 0.20 10.66
N GLY A 317 -18.27 1.47 10.47
CA GLY A 317 -17.27 1.91 9.49
C GLY A 317 -17.75 1.89 8.03
N MET A 318 -18.96 1.42 7.74
CA MET A 318 -19.54 1.48 6.40
C MET A 318 -20.40 2.72 6.21
N HIS A 319 -20.26 3.37 5.04
CA HIS A 319 -21.09 4.48 4.62
C HIS A 319 -21.99 4.07 3.47
N SER A 320 -23.19 4.64 3.39
CA SER A 320 -24.15 4.38 2.33
C SER A 320 -24.78 5.66 1.83
N ALA A 321 -25.15 5.67 0.55
CA ALA A 321 -25.91 6.74 -0.09
C ALA A 321 -27.34 6.25 -0.39
N LYS A 322 -28.33 7.04 -0.01
CA LYS A 322 -29.75 6.76 -0.25
C LYS A 322 -30.54 8.06 -0.40
N ARG A 323 -31.69 8.00 -1.06
CA ARG A 323 -32.63 9.12 -1.18
C ARG A 323 -33.54 9.18 0.04
N VAL A 324 -33.81 10.39 0.52
CA VAL A 324 -34.79 10.67 1.56
C VAL A 324 -36.19 10.47 1.00
N LEU A 325 -36.92 9.50 1.52
CA LEU A 325 -38.31 9.26 1.15
C LEU A 325 -39.30 9.90 2.14
N GLY A 326 -38.94 9.96 3.43
CA GLY A 326 -39.77 10.57 4.46
C GLY A 326 -38.93 11.16 5.60
N MET A 327 -39.38 12.30 6.11
CA MET A 327 -38.83 13.05 7.25
C MET A 327 -39.58 12.68 8.54
N PRO A 328 -39.09 13.09 9.73
CA PRO A 328 -39.80 12.86 11.00
C PRO A 328 -41.28 13.24 10.91
N GLY A 329 -42.16 12.31 11.33
CA GLY A 329 -43.62 12.49 11.31
C GLY A 329 -44.31 12.08 10.00
N ASP A 330 -43.59 11.95 8.89
CA ASP A 330 -44.17 11.55 7.60
C ASP A 330 -44.68 10.11 7.63
N PHE A 331 -45.74 9.83 6.86
CA PHE A 331 -46.20 8.46 6.61
C PHE A 331 -45.67 7.98 5.25
N VAL A 332 -44.90 6.90 5.28
CA VAL A 332 -44.29 6.30 4.07
C VAL A 332 -44.80 4.89 3.85
N CYS A 333 -45.05 4.53 2.59
CA CYS A 333 -45.31 3.15 2.21
C CYS A 333 -43.99 2.37 2.20
N ARG A 334 -43.87 1.34 3.05
CA ARG A 334 -42.64 0.55 3.18
C ARG A 334 -42.33 -0.20 1.87
N ASP A 335 -43.31 -0.89 1.30
CA ASP A 335 -43.10 -1.80 0.17
C ASP A 335 -43.90 -1.36 -1.06
N PRO A 336 -43.38 -0.41 -1.85
CA PRO A 336 -44.05 0.02 -3.08
C PRO A 336 -44.08 -1.10 -4.15
N PRO A 337 -44.91 -0.98 -5.20
CA PRO A 337 -45.21 -2.02 -6.20
C PRO A 337 -44.02 -2.60 -7.01
N TYR A 338 -42.78 -2.17 -6.74
CA TYR A 338 -41.56 -2.56 -7.45
C TYR A 338 -40.45 -3.06 -6.51
N SER A 339 -40.76 -3.31 -5.23
CA SER A 339 -39.82 -3.93 -4.28
C SER A 339 -39.76 -5.46 -4.48
N THR A 340 -38.62 -6.10 -4.16
CA THR A 340 -38.45 -7.56 -4.27
C THR A 340 -39.34 -8.37 -3.31
N GLY A 341 -40.01 -7.70 -2.38
CA GLY A 341 -41.06 -8.24 -1.50
C GLY A 341 -42.48 -7.71 -1.81
N ALA A 342 -42.68 -7.05 -2.95
CA ALA A 342 -43.94 -6.41 -3.31
C ALA A 342 -45.12 -7.41 -3.32
N GLY A 343 -46.24 -7.00 -2.70
CA GLY A 343 -47.55 -7.64 -2.89
C GLY A 343 -48.11 -8.46 -1.73
N LYS A 344 -47.49 -8.47 -0.54
CA LYS A 344 -48.05 -9.19 0.63
C LYS A 344 -48.88 -8.31 1.59
N GLN A 345 -48.55 -7.02 1.73
CA GLN A 345 -49.36 -5.98 2.39
C GLN A 345 -48.68 -4.61 2.19
N SER A 346 -49.44 -3.54 1.95
CA SER A 346 -48.92 -2.16 1.89
C SER A 346 -48.85 -1.60 3.31
N ASP A 347 -47.72 -1.80 3.98
CA ASP A 347 -47.51 -1.29 5.33
C ASP A 347 -47.12 0.18 5.28
N MET A 348 -48.01 1.04 5.78
CA MET A 348 -47.72 2.44 6.03
C MET A 348 -46.99 2.55 7.37
N ILE A 349 -45.82 3.19 7.36
CA ILE A 349 -45.01 3.44 8.55
C ILE A 349 -44.93 4.94 8.76
N GLN A 350 -45.22 5.39 9.99
CA GLN A 350 -44.88 6.74 10.41
C GLN A 350 -43.39 6.79 10.76
N VAL A 351 -42.65 7.73 10.16
CA VAL A 351 -41.25 7.94 10.47
C VAL A 351 -41.14 8.52 11.89
N PRO A 352 -40.44 7.84 12.83
CA PRO A 352 -40.32 8.32 14.20
C PRO A 352 -39.60 9.67 14.28
N GLU A 353 -39.89 10.41 15.35
CA GLU A 353 -39.14 11.63 15.65
C GLU A 353 -37.63 11.38 15.70
N GLY A 354 -36.85 12.33 15.15
CA GLY A 354 -35.40 12.22 15.05
C GLY A 354 -34.88 11.18 14.04
N HIS A 355 -35.74 10.56 13.23
CA HIS A 355 -35.36 9.58 12.20
C HIS A 355 -35.73 10.03 10.79
N VAL A 356 -35.11 9.43 9.79
CA VAL A 356 -35.38 9.63 8.37
C VAL A 356 -35.56 8.29 7.68
N PHE A 357 -36.51 8.20 6.75
CA PHE A 357 -36.70 7.01 5.94
C PHE A 357 -35.94 7.13 4.63
N LEU A 358 -35.01 6.21 4.39
CA LEU A 358 -34.07 6.26 3.28
C LEU A 358 -34.29 5.08 2.31
N VAL A 359 -34.32 5.35 1.01
CA VAL A 359 -34.55 4.36 -0.04
C VAL A 359 -33.56 4.54 -1.19
N GLY A 360 -33.14 3.44 -1.80
CA GLY A 360 -32.30 3.50 -3.00
C GLY A 360 -33.15 3.59 -4.27
N ASP A 361 -32.67 4.36 -5.25
CA ASP A 361 -33.39 4.55 -6.52
C ASP A 361 -33.53 3.23 -7.32
N ASN A 362 -32.61 2.28 -7.11
CA ASN A 362 -32.71 0.92 -7.66
C ASN A 362 -33.41 -0.01 -6.67
N LEU A 363 -34.75 0.12 -6.57
CA LEU A 363 -35.57 -0.55 -5.54
C LEU A 363 -35.28 -2.06 -5.37
N PRO A 364 -35.12 -2.89 -6.42
CA PRO A 364 -34.86 -4.32 -6.26
C PRO A 364 -33.46 -4.65 -5.74
N TRP A 365 -32.50 -3.75 -5.95
CA TRP A 365 -31.08 -3.93 -5.65
C TRP A 365 -30.58 -2.99 -4.54
N SER A 366 -31.50 -2.49 -3.73
CA SER A 366 -31.19 -1.60 -2.62
C SER A 366 -31.51 -2.28 -1.29
N ARG A 367 -30.51 -2.33 -0.40
CA ARG A 367 -30.71 -2.58 1.04
C ARG A 367 -30.80 -1.23 1.73
N ASP A 368 -31.97 -0.92 2.29
CA ASP A 368 -32.29 0.41 2.82
C ASP A 368 -33.28 0.36 3.98
N SER A 369 -33.98 1.46 4.29
CA SER A 369 -34.89 1.53 5.45
C SER A 369 -36.02 0.50 5.42
N ARG A 370 -36.32 -0.08 4.26
CA ARG A 370 -37.26 -1.21 4.15
C ARG A 370 -36.74 -2.46 4.85
N ASN A 371 -35.42 -2.63 4.90
CA ASN A 371 -34.75 -3.78 5.50
C ASN A 371 -34.35 -3.55 6.96
N PHE A 372 -33.84 -2.36 7.30
CA PHE A 372 -33.29 -2.06 8.63
C PHE A 372 -34.06 -0.99 9.41
N GLY A 373 -35.14 -0.45 8.85
CA GLY A 373 -35.97 0.58 9.47
C GLY A 373 -35.53 2.02 9.23
N PRO A 374 -36.27 3.01 9.76
CA PRO A 374 -35.88 4.41 9.76
C PRO A 374 -34.49 4.62 10.38
N VAL A 375 -33.71 5.55 9.83
CA VAL A 375 -32.32 5.84 10.25
C VAL A 375 -32.29 7.08 11.14
N PRO A 376 -31.61 7.07 12.30
CA PRO A 376 -31.44 8.28 13.11
C PRO A 376 -30.77 9.40 12.31
N LEU A 377 -31.28 10.63 12.41
CA LEU A 377 -30.71 11.80 11.74
C LEU A 377 -29.24 12.02 12.11
N GLY A 378 -28.83 11.65 13.33
CA GLY A 378 -27.43 11.71 13.79
C GLY A 378 -26.45 10.81 13.02
N LEU A 379 -26.93 9.80 12.28
CA LEU A 379 -26.08 9.00 11.40
C LEU A 379 -25.84 9.66 10.04
N ILE A 380 -26.57 10.73 9.72
CA ILE A 380 -26.42 11.47 8.47
C ILE A 380 -25.11 12.25 8.51
N ASN A 381 -24.23 11.92 7.58
CA ASN A 381 -22.93 12.56 7.43
C ASN A 381 -23.02 13.82 6.57
N GLY A 382 -23.90 13.85 5.59
CA GLY A 382 -24.08 15.03 4.76
C GLY A 382 -24.95 14.74 3.54
N LYS A 383 -25.24 15.81 2.79
CA LYS A 383 -26.06 15.77 1.58
C LYS A 383 -25.16 15.63 0.36
N ILE A 384 -25.47 14.69 -0.52
CA ILE A 384 -24.80 14.57 -1.81
C ILE A 384 -25.40 15.61 -2.76
N VAL A 385 -24.58 16.55 -3.20
CA VAL A 385 -25.03 17.74 -3.95
C VAL A 385 -24.65 17.70 -5.42
N ALA A 386 -23.59 16.97 -5.81
CA ALA A 386 -23.18 16.87 -7.21
C ALA A 386 -22.43 15.56 -7.49
N ARG A 387 -22.48 15.10 -8.75
CA ARG A 387 -21.49 14.20 -9.33
C ARG A 387 -20.38 15.06 -9.94
N VAL A 388 -19.15 14.85 -9.51
CA VAL A 388 -17.97 15.64 -9.93
C VAL A 388 -16.99 14.86 -10.81
N TRP A 389 -17.19 13.55 -10.97
CA TRP A 389 -16.45 12.71 -11.91
C TRP A 389 -17.35 11.56 -12.40
N PRO A 390 -17.22 11.10 -13.67
CA PRO A 390 -16.30 11.58 -14.72
C PRO A 390 -16.69 12.96 -15.29
N PRO A 391 -15.75 13.72 -15.90
CA PRO A 391 -16.01 15.09 -16.38
C PRO A 391 -17.17 15.18 -17.36
N SER A 392 -17.33 14.18 -18.23
CA SER A 392 -18.43 14.10 -19.21
C SER A 392 -19.82 13.95 -18.60
N LYS A 393 -19.91 13.68 -17.30
CA LYS A 393 -21.15 13.44 -16.57
C LYS A 393 -21.31 14.36 -15.35
N MET A 394 -20.48 15.40 -15.21
CA MET A 394 -20.57 16.30 -14.05
C MET A 394 -21.93 17.01 -14.01
N GLU A 395 -22.65 16.88 -12.90
CA GLU A 395 -23.96 17.51 -12.73
C GLU A 395 -24.32 17.70 -11.25
N TRP A 396 -25.12 18.72 -10.97
CA TRP A 396 -25.76 18.90 -9.67
C TRP A 396 -26.88 17.88 -9.48
N VAL A 397 -26.93 17.26 -8.31
CA VAL A 397 -28.02 16.36 -7.95
C VAL A 397 -29.30 17.17 -7.79
N ARG A 398 -30.32 16.81 -8.56
CA ARG A 398 -31.65 17.43 -8.48
C ARG A 398 -32.59 16.55 -7.70
N ASN A 399 -33.53 17.20 -7.00
CA ASN A 399 -34.66 16.50 -6.42
C ASN A 399 -35.61 16.07 -7.54
N THR A 400 -35.82 14.76 -7.69
CA THR A 400 -36.70 14.17 -8.71
C THR A 400 -38.07 13.79 -8.16
N MET A 401 -38.30 13.94 -6.85
CA MET A 401 -39.58 13.66 -6.22
C MET A 401 -40.53 14.83 -6.45
N GLN A 402 -41.78 14.51 -6.78
CA GLN A 402 -42.88 15.47 -6.88
C GLN A 402 -43.92 15.15 -5.82
N PRO A 403 -44.58 16.15 -5.21
CA PRO A 403 -45.75 15.90 -4.38
C PRO A 403 -46.78 15.09 -5.18
N ALA A 404 -47.37 14.08 -4.54
CA ALA A 404 -48.47 13.36 -5.15
C ALA A 404 -49.67 14.30 -5.31
N GLN A 405 -50.16 14.46 -6.54
CA GLN A 405 -51.46 15.07 -6.78
C GLN A 405 -52.51 14.01 -6.45
N LEU A 406 -53.10 14.14 -5.26
CA LEU A 406 -54.21 13.32 -4.83
C LEU A 406 -55.47 14.14 -5.10
N ASP A 407 -56.21 13.76 -6.13
CA ASP A 407 -57.54 14.32 -6.45
C ASP A 407 -58.58 13.90 -5.39
#